data_AF-A0A3B1CP46-F1
#
_entry.id   AF-A0A3B1CP46-F1
#
_cell.length_a   1.000
_cell.length_b   1.000
_cell.length_c   1.000
_cell.angle_alpha   90.00
_cell.angle_beta   90.00
_cell.angle_gamma   90.00
#
_symmetry.space_group_name_H-M   'P 1'
#
loop_
_entity.id
_entity.type
_entity.pdbx_description
1 polymer ?
#
loop_
_entity_poly.entity_id
_entity_poly.type
_entity_poly.pdbx_seq_one_letter_code
_entity_poly.pdbx_strand_id
1 'polypeptide(L)'
;AEQFNSLIGSVISSLNPDSYERLPDRHDISPCSVTSWHKATVGGSDDHSGFFIARAYTVTRKGRTLGDFLASIREKRVWAEGNDGDPLTLAHSIYGIGYRFYTERLKSGTRNATPFIDYLLNRLFDENSGKVSIIDKIKFFVRKNIPEMYDSYDDRSFEEILDREAKRLVNDMSFLNSINSEDRNRRIFRVTSYLANRMIYIYTNQLLKIPSSNGIFRILQLLNSIGMVHLLISPYYVSFFHQHRSKRLMSGLKGRFGLNGSGGCEKTVLFTDTINEINGVAITIKKLIETSKTRGVELTVVTCNNQETGAGDGIMNFKSVGEFAIPEYPELRLHFPPVLDVVDYLEREGFTRIHASTPGILGLLALLVSKLMDIPISATYHTDIPQYVKSLTDDVFLENTAWNYIIWFYSQMDEVLVPSRSTENQLVEKGLSPEKIRPLPRWVDTGVFSPVKRNEAMWHRYSLNGE
;
A
#
# COMPACT_ATOMS: atom_id res chain seq x y z
N ALA A 1 -1.77 -15.74 -1.60
CA ALA A 1 -2.06 -17.16 -1.23
C ALA A 1 -0.88 -18.10 -1.53
N GLU A 2 -0.08 -17.83 -2.56
CA GLU A 2 1.12 -18.60 -2.91
C GLU A 2 2.03 -18.90 -1.72
N GLN A 3 2.35 -17.90 -0.89
CA GLN A 3 3.19 -18.11 0.29
C GLN A 3 2.61 -19.15 1.28
N PHE A 4 1.29 -19.20 1.43
CA PHE A 4 0.62 -20.21 2.27
C PHE A 4 0.68 -21.58 1.63
N ASN A 5 0.33 -21.68 0.34
CA ASN A 5 0.30 -22.94 -0.38
C ASN A 5 1.70 -23.55 -0.50
N SER A 6 2.71 -22.72 -0.75
CA SER A 6 4.13 -23.10 -0.76
C SER A 6 4.62 -23.57 0.63
N LEU A 7 4.23 -22.87 1.70
CA LEU A 7 4.55 -23.32 3.06
C LEU A 7 3.87 -24.67 3.38
N ILE A 8 2.58 -24.82 3.07
CA ILE A 8 1.86 -26.08 3.27
C ILE A 8 2.51 -27.20 2.46
N GLY A 9 2.86 -26.95 1.20
CA GLY A 9 3.59 -27.91 0.38
C GLY A 9 4.94 -28.33 0.99
N SER A 10 5.68 -27.36 1.54
CA SER A 10 6.95 -27.61 2.24
C SER A 10 6.76 -28.42 3.52
N VAL A 11 5.73 -28.11 4.33
CA VAL A 11 5.36 -28.87 5.54
C VAL A 11 4.96 -30.30 5.19
N ILE A 12 4.10 -30.48 4.19
CA ILE A 12 3.68 -31.81 3.74
C ILE A 12 4.89 -32.62 3.25
N SER A 13 5.81 -31.98 2.52
CA SER A 13 7.01 -32.62 1.97
C SER A 13 8.03 -33.00 3.05
N SER A 14 8.09 -32.28 4.17
CA SER A 14 9.01 -32.60 5.28
C SER A 14 8.53 -33.79 6.13
N LEU A 15 7.25 -34.16 6.07
CA LEU A 15 6.70 -35.32 6.78
C LEU A 15 7.13 -36.64 6.12
N ASN A 16 8.30 -37.14 6.52
CA ASN A 16 8.93 -38.38 6.07
C ASN A 16 8.55 -39.60 6.95
N PRO A 17 9.00 -40.83 6.64
CA PRO A 17 8.71 -42.01 7.47
C PRO A 17 9.03 -41.82 8.95
N ASP A 18 10.23 -41.30 9.28
CA ASP A 18 10.66 -41.05 10.67
C ASP A 18 9.72 -40.09 11.42
N SER A 19 9.18 -39.09 10.72
CA SER A 19 8.18 -38.18 11.30
C SER A 19 6.90 -38.92 11.66
N TYR A 20 6.45 -39.85 10.82
CA TYR A 20 5.25 -40.67 11.06
C TYR A 20 5.44 -41.74 12.14
N GLU A 21 6.66 -42.15 12.43
CA GLU A 21 6.95 -43.01 13.59
C GLU A 21 6.85 -42.25 14.91
N ARG A 22 7.23 -40.96 14.94
CA ARG A 22 7.24 -40.13 16.15
C ARG A 22 5.89 -39.49 16.49
N LEU A 23 5.04 -39.25 15.49
CA LEU A 23 3.73 -38.60 15.68
C LEU A 23 2.77 -39.40 16.58
N PRO A 24 2.65 -40.73 16.48
CA PRO A 24 1.82 -41.54 17.36
C PRO A 24 2.23 -41.41 18.83
N ASP A 25 3.52 -41.50 19.13
CA ASP A 25 4.05 -41.36 20.51
C ASP A 25 3.70 -39.99 21.13
N ARG A 26 3.64 -38.95 20.28
CA ARG A 26 3.40 -37.58 20.72
C ARG A 26 1.91 -37.24 20.86
N HIS A 27 1.08 -37.79 19.99
CA HIS A 27 -0.30 -37.34 19.82
C HIS A 27 -1.35 -38.42 20.10
N ASP A 28 -0.94 -39.66 20.38
CA ASP A 28 -1.83 -40.81 20.57
C ASP A 28 -2.74 -41.06 19.35
N ILE A 29 -2.18 -40.86 18.14
CA ILE A 29 -2.88 -41.04 16.87
C ILE A 29 -2.12 -42.07 16.04
N SER A 30 -2.73 -43.25 15.83
CA SER A 30 -2.16 -44.30 15.00
C SER A 30 -2.23 -43.96 13.50
N PRO A 31 -1.21 -44.26 12.69
CA PRO A 31 -1.26 -44.05 11.25
C PRO A 31 -2.33 -44.91 10.59
N CYS A 32 -3.08 -44.35 9.63
CA CYS A 32 -4.10 -45.11 8.90
C CYS A 32 -3.52 -46.15 7.93
N SER A 33 -2.25 -46.04 7.53
CA SER A 33 -1.59 -47.05 6.69
C SER A 33 -0.07 -47.08 6.89
N VAL A 34 0.54 -48.20 6.49
CA VAL A 34 2.00 -48.38 6.47
C VAL A 34 2.72 -47.50 5.45
N THR A 35 2.02 -46.69 4.65
CA THR A 35 2.61 -45.74 3.69
C THR A 35 1.99 -44.35 3.83
N SER A 36 1.58 -43.96 5.04
CA SER A 36 0.97 -42.65 5.31
C SER A 36 1.86 -41.46 4.92
N TRP A 37 3.17 -41.63 4.82
CA TRP A 37 4.09 -40.60 4.32
C TRP A 37 4.03 -40.38 2.81
N HIS A 38 3.53 -41.36 2.03
CA HIS A 38 3.30 -41.18 0.59
C HIS A 38 2.02 -40.37 0.42
N LYS A 39 2.14 -39.18 -0.15
CA LYS A 39 1.07 -38.16 -0.23
C LYS A 39 1.00 -37.61 -1.64
N ALA A 40 -0.18 -37.15 -2.04
CA ALA A 40 -0.37 -36.34 -3.24
C ALA A 40 -1.12 -35.06 -2.86
N THR A 41 -0.90 -34.01 -3.64
CA THR A 41 -1.59 -32.73 -3.49
C THR A 41 -2.64 -32.60 -4.58
N VAL A 42 -3.82 -32.10 -4.21
CA VAL A 42 -4.89 -31.77 -5.16
C VAL A 42 -5.10 -30.26 -5.17
N GLY A 43 -5.35 -29.70 -6.35
CA GLY A 43 -5.71 -28.31 -6.54
C GLY A 43 -7.20 -28.17 -6.82
N GLY A 44 -7.81 -27.12 -6.27
CA GLY A 44 -9.21 -26.78 -6.49
C GLY A 44 -9.38 -25.26 -6.50
N SER A 45 -10.23 -24.78 -7.40
CA SER A 45 -10.60 -23.37 -7.50
C SER A 45 -11.91 -23.15 -6.77
N ASP A 46 -11.96 -22.14 -5.92
CA ASP A 46 -13.22 -21.63 -5.38
C ASP A 46 -13.55 -20.31 -6.08
N ASP A 47 -14.73 -20.23 -6.67
CA ASP A 47 -15.19 -19.03 -7.37
C ASP A 47 -16.53 -18.56 -6.82
N HIS A 48 -16.46 -17.71 -5.80
CA HIS A 48 -17.63 -17.09 -5.18
C HIS A 48 -18.25 -15.98 -6.04
N SER A 49 -17.56 -15.55 -7.10
CA SER A 49 -17.89 -14.35 -7.86
C SER A 49 -18.22 -14.63 -9.32
N GLY A 50 -18.13 -15.89 -9.75
CA GLY A 50 -18.27 -16.37 -11.13
C GLY A 50 -17.29 -15.73 -12.12
N PHE A 51 -16.14 -15.24 -11.64
CA PHE A 51 -15.09 -14.61 -12.44
C PHE A 51 -13.81 -15.44 -12.55
N PHE A 52 -13.61 -16.39 -11.63
CA PHE A 52 -12.34 -17.09 -11.44
C PHE A 52 -12.53 -18.61 -11.50
N ILE A 53 -13.33 -19.05 -12.47
CA ILE A 53 -13.64 -20.46 -12.65
C ILE A 53 -12.37 -21.24 -13.00
N ALA A 54 -12.12 -22.32 -12.26
CA ALA A 54 -11.06 -23.29 -12.52
C ALA A 54 -9.64 -22.70 -12.63
N ARG A 55 -9.32 -21.65 -11.86
CA ARG A 55 -7.96 -21.07 -11.84
C ARG A 55 -6.91 -22.00 -11.23
N ALA A 56 -7.31 -22.83 -10.26
CA ALA A 56 -6.51 -23.89 -9.69
C ALA A 56 -7.17 -25.26 -9.97
N TYR A 57 -6.37 -26.25 -10.32
CA TYR A 57 -6.85 -27.55 -10.77
C TYR A 57 -5.87 -28.69 -10.41
N THR A 58 -6.34 -29.92 -10.50
CA THR A 58 -5.55 -31.12 -10.22
C THR A 58 -5.12 -31.78 -11.52
N VAL A 59 -3.84 -32.11 -11.63
CA VAL A 59 -3.23 -32.68 -12.85
C VAL A 59 -2.72 -34.09 -12.60
N THR A 60 -2.79 -34.93 -13.64
CA THR A 60 -2.27 -36.29 -13.68
C THR A 60 -1.67 -36.58 -15.05
N ARG A 61 -0.67 -37.49 -15.11
CA ARG A 61 -0.14 -38.01 -16.37
C ARG A 61 -1.11 -38.98 -17.07
N LYS A 62 -2.06 -39.57 -16.33
CA LYS A 62 -3.05 -40.52 -16.84
C LYS A 62 -4.46 -40.00 -16.56
N GLY A 63 -5.20 -39.61 -17.58
CA GLY A 63 -6.50 -38.99 -17.38
C GLY A 63 -7.35 -38.90 -18.65
N ARG A 64 -7.25 -39.88 -19.55
CA ARG A 64 -8.07 -39.89 -20.79
C ARG A 64 -9.55 -40.12 -20.49
N THR A 65 -9.87 -40.74 -19.35
CA THR A 65 -11.22 -40.93 -18.85
C THR A 65 -11.34 -40.49 -17.39
N LEU A 66 -12.58 -40.25 -16.93
CA LEU A 66 -12.87 -39.99 -15.51
C LEU A 66 -12.36 -41.13 -14.61
N GLY A 67 -12.47 -42.38 -15.07
CA GLY A 67 -11.97 -43.54 -14.34
C GLY A 67 -10.46 -43.50 -14.12
N ASP A 68 -9.70 -43.19 -15.17
CA ASP A 68 -8.23 -43.06 -15.09
C ASP A 68 -7.80 -41.93 -14.15
N PHE A 69 -8.53 -40.82 -14.18
CA PHE A 69 -8.28 -39.68 -13.31
C PHE A 69 -8.50 -40.05 -11.83
N LEU A 70 -9.65 -40.65 -11.50
CA LEU A 70 -9.97 -41.08 -10.14
C LEU A 70 -9.00 -42.17 -9.64
N ALA A 71 -8.56 -43.08 -10.51
CA ALA A 71 -7.52 -44.06 -10.19
C ALA A 71 -6.20 -43.36 -9.85
N SER A 72 -5.79 -42.36 -10.63
CA SER A 72 -4.57 -41.59 -10.38
C SER A 72 -4.60 -40.88 -9.03
N ILE A 73 -5.75 -40.34 -8.61
CA ILE A 73 -5.93 -39.74 -7.27
C ILE A 73 -5.72 -40.80 -6.19
N ARG A 74 -6.39 -41.96 -6.30
CA ARG A 74 -6.29 -43.05 -5.31
C ARG A 74 -4.87 -43.58 -5.17
N GLU A 75 -4.13 -43.62 -6.27
CA GLU A 75 -2.73 -44.05 -6.32
C GLU A 75 -1.74 -42.93 -5.98
N LYS A 76 -2.22 -41.72 -5.65
CA LYS A 76 -1.40 -40.56 -5.28
C LYS A 76 -0.44 -40.12 -6.40
N ARG A 77 -0.87 -40.24 -7.66
CA ARG A 77 -0.11 -39.86 -8.87
C ARG A 77 -0.55 -38.53 -9.46
N VAL A 78 -0.96 -37.60 -8.60
CA VAL A 78 -1.51 -36.29 -8.98
C VAL A 78 -0.75 -35.15 -8.30
N TRP A 79 -0.82 -33.97 -8.89
CA TRP A 79 -0.30 -32.73 -8.29
C TRP A 79 -1.29 -31.57 -8.50
N ALA A 80 -1.14 -30.51 -7.71
CA ALA A 80 -1.89 -29.28 -7.87
C ALA A 80 -1.17 -28.36 -8.87
N GLU A 81 -1.94 -27.72 -9.76
CA GLU A 81 -1.44 -26.75 -10.73
C GLU A 81 -2.45 -25.61 -10.90
N GLY A 82 -2.06 -24.54 -11.61
CA GLY A 82 -2.86 -23.34 -11.80
C GLY A 82 -2.35 -22.14 -11.00
N ASN A 83 -3.19 -21.12 -10.86
CA ASN A 83 -2.84 -19.85 -10.23
C ASN A 83 -3.35 -19.77 -8.80
N ASP A 84 -2.48 -19.34 -7.89
CA ASP A 84 -2.88 -18.95 -6.54
C ASP A 84 -3.71 -17.67 -6.53
N GLY A 85 -4.52 -17.51 -5.47
CA GLY A 85 -5.17 -16.23 -5.20
C GLY A 85 -4.17 -15.16 -4.74
N ASP A 86 -4.34 -13.94 -5.23
CA ASP A 86 -3.62 -12.74 -4.82
C ASP A 86 -4.60 -11.71 -4.20
N PRO A 87 -4.12 -10.62 -3.57
CA PRO A 87 -5.00 -9.64 -2.93
C PRO A 87 -6.01 -9.03 -3.91
N LEU A 88 -5.61 -8.83 -5.16
CA LEU A 88 -6.49 -8.27 -6.19
C LEU A 88 -7.64 -9.22 -6.54
N THR A 89 -7.35 -10.52 -6.67
CA THR A 89 -8.35 -11.56 -6.95
C THR A 89 -9.43 -11.57 -5.88
N LEU A 90 -9.04 -11.55 -4.60
CA LEU A 90 -10.00 -11.51 -3.49
C LEU A 90 -10.82 -10.22 -3.49
N ALA A 91 -10.18 -9.06 -3.70
CA ALA A 91 -10.87 -7.78 -3.76
C ALA A 91 -11.90 -7.75 -4.90
N HIS A 92 -11.54 -8.26 -6.08
CA HIS A 92 -12.45 -8.31 -7.23
C HIS A 92 -13.54 -9.37 -7.08
N SER A 93 -13.32 -10.45 -6.34
CA SER A 93 -14.42 -11.35 -5.95
C SER A 93 -15.46 -10.62 -5.10
N ILE A 94 -15.03 -9.80 -4.14
CA ILE A 94 -15.92 -8.97 -3.31
C ILE A 94 -16.66 -7.95 -4.18
N TYR A 95 -15.95 -7.21 -5.04
CA TYR A 95 -16.59 -6.27 -5.97
C TYR A 95 -17.57 -6.98 -6.91
N GLY A 96 -17.23 -8.17 -7.36
CA GLY A 96 -18.07 -8.98 -8.23
C GLY A 96 -19.39 -9.37 -7.59
N ILE A 97 -19.36 -9.77 -6.32
CA ILE A 97 -20.56 -10.04 -5.52
C ILE A 97 -21.41 -8.76 -5.40
N GLY A 98 -20.79 -7.62 -5.08
CA GLY A 98 -21.48 -6.33 -4.98
C GLY A 98 -22.11 -5.87 -6.30
N TYR A 99 -21.39 -6.03 -7.42
CA TYR A 99 -21.88 -5.71 -8.75
C TYR A 99 -23.08 -6.57 -9.13
N ARG A 100 -23.04 -7.89 -8.91
CA ARG A 100 -24.19 -8.78 -9.17
C ARG A 100 -25.40 -8.41 -8.33
N PHE A 101 -25.19 -8.16 -7.03
CA PHE A 101 -26.27 -7.70 -6.16
C PHE A 101 -26.92 -6.42 -6.69
N TYR A 102 -26.10 -5.44 -7.11
CA TYR A 102 -26.58 -4.20 -7.70
C TYR A 102 -27.35 -4.44 -9.01
N THR A 103 -26.82 -5.27 -9.91
CA THR A 103 -27.44 -5.51 -11.22
C THR A 103 -28.70 -6.38 -11.15
N GLU A 104 -28.82 -7.27 -10.17
CA GLU A 104 -30.01 -8.13 -10.01
C GLU A 104 -31.14 -7.43 -9.24
N ARG A 105 -30.82 -6.59 -8.25
CA ARG A 105 -31.82 -6.00 -7.33
C ARG A 105 -32.11 -4.52 -7.56
N LEU A 106 -31.17 -3.74 -8.09
CA LEU A 106 -31.28 -2.28 -8.15
C LEU A 106 -31.38 -1.74 -9.59
N LYS A 107 -30.97 -2.51 -10.61
CA LYS A 107 -31.06 -2.12 -12.03
C LYS A 107 -32.49 -2.01 -12.59
N SER A 108 -33.54 -2.26 -11.81
CA SER A 108 -34.94 -2.10 -12.24
C SER A 108 -35.46 -0.66 -12.19
N GLY A 109 -34.64 0.34 -11.81
CA GLY A 109 -35.06 1.75 -11.77
C GLY A 109 -33.95 2.75 -12.12
N THR A 110 -34.22 3.62 -13.10
CA THR A 110 -33.57 4.93 -13.36
C THR A 110 -32.11 4.95 -13.88
N ARG A 111 -31.94 4.80 -15.20
CA ARG A 111 -30.67 4.79 -15.99
C ARG A 111 -29.90 6.14 -16.15
N ASN A 112 -30.14 7.18 -15.34
CA ASN A 112 -29.73 8.55 -15.73
C ASN A 112 -28.72 9.29 -14.83
N ALA A 113 -28.39 8.83 -13.62
CA ALA A 113 -27.54 9.62 -12.72
C ALA A 113 -26.02 9.48 -12.98
N THR A 114 -25.52 8.29 -13.34
CA THR A 114 -24.07 8.00 -13.42
C THR A 114 -23.65 7.20 -14.66
N PRO A 115 -23.82 7.77 -15.88
CA PRO A 115 -23.60 7.06 -17.14
C PRO A 115 -22.15 6.60 -17.41
N PHE A 116 -21.15 7.30 -16.91
CA PHE A 116 -19.74 6.94 -17.13
C PHE A 116 -19.29 5.85 -16.16
N ILE A 117 -19.81 5.86 -14.93
CA ILE A 117 -19.61 4.74 -13.99
C ILE A 117 -20.25 3.47 -14.52
N ASP A 118 -21.49 3.54 -15.02
CA ASP A 118 -22.16 2.39 -15.62
C ASP A 118 -21.36 1.82 -16.80
N TYR A 119 -20.80 2.69 -17.65
CA TYR A 119 -19.92 2.28 -18.75
C TYR A 119 -18.68 1.54 -18.25
N LEU A 120 -17.99 2.07 -17.24
CA LEU A 120 -16.80 1.44 -16.65
C LEU A 120 -17.14 0.09 -16.01
N LEU A 121 -18.20 0.01 -15.21
CA LEU A 121 -18.62 -1.21 -14.54
C LEU A 121 -18.95 -2.32 -15.55
N ASN A 122 -19.71 -2.00 -16.61
CA ASN A 122 -20.01 -2.99 -17.64
C ASN A 122 -18.74 -3.42 -18.40
N ARG A 123 -17.83 -2.49 -18.72
CA ARG A 123 -16.57 -2.85 -19.40
C ARG A 123 -15.64 -3.72 -18.54
N LEU A 124 -15.68 -3.54 -17.22
CA LEU A 124 -14.81 -4.22 -16.27
C LEU A 124 -15.35 -5.58 -15.81
N PHE A 125 -16.67 -5.71 -15.64
CA PHE A 125 -17.31 -6.89 -15.03
C PHE A 125 -18.22 -7.69 -15.96
N ASP A 126 -18.61 -7.18 -17.14
CA ASP A 126 -19.49 -7.90 -18.08
C ASP A 126 -18.68 -8.47 -19.26
N GLU A 127 -18.48 -9.79 -19.29
CA GLU A 127 -17.81 -10.49 -20.40
C GLU A 127 -18.67 -10.53 -21.68
N ASN A 128 -19.99 -10.34 -21.58
CA ASN A 128 -20.95 -10.42 -22.67
C ASN A 128 -21.42 -9.05 -23.18
N SER A 129 -20.62 -8.00 -23.02
CA SER A 129 -20.95 -6.61 -23.39
C SER A 129 -21.21 -6.36 -24.89
N GLY A 130 -21.41 -7.40 -25.70
CA GLY A 130 -21.63 -7.36 -27.15
C GLY A 130 -22.97 -6.81 -27.62
N LYS A 131 -23.90 -6.40 -26.73
CA LYS A 131 -25.22 -5.85 -27.12
C LYS A 131 -25.50 -4.45 -26.58
N VAL A 132 -24.52 -3.55 -26.60
CA VAL A 132 -24.80 -2.12 -26.40
C VAL A 132 -25.47 -1.56 -27.66
N SER A 133 -26.71 -1.05 -27.52
CA SER A 133 -27.47 -0.43 -28.60
C SER A 133 -26.69 0.71 -29.25
N ILE A 134 -26.78 0.86 -30.58
CA ILE A 134 -26.13 1.93 -31.35
C ILE A 134 -26.53 3.32 -30.80
N ILE A 135 -27.78 3.47 -30.35
CA ILE A 135 -28.29 4.71 -29.76
C ILE A 135 -27.55 5.05 -28.45
N ASP A 136 -27.28 4.04 -27.62
CA ASP A 136 -26.55 4.24 -26.36
C ASP A 136 -25.08 4.60 -26.62
N LYS A 137 -24.47 4.03 -27.68
CA LYS A 137 -23.12 4.41 -28.12
C LYS A 137 -23.06 5.87 -28.59
N ILE A 138 -24.05 6.32 -29.35
CA ILE A 138 -24.14 7.72 -29.83
C ILE A 138 -24.37 8.67 -28.65
N LYS A 139 -25.33 8.38 -27.76
CA LYS A 139 -25.58 9.19 -26.56
C LYS A 139 -24.33 9.29 -25.68
N PHE A 140 -23.61 8.19 -25.51
CA PHE A 140 -22.36 8.16 -24.76
C PHE A 140 -21.29 9.03 -25.43
N PHE A 141 -21.10 8.90 -26.75
CA PHE A 141 -20.15 9.71 -27.52
C PHE A 141 -20.46 11.21 -27.40
N VAL A 142 -21.73 11.60 -27.50
CA VAL A 142 -22.14 13.00 -27.31
C VAL A 142 -21.82 13.47 -25.88
N ARG A 143 -22.29 12.74 -24.85
CA ARG A 143 -22.03 13.10 -23.44
C ARG A 143 -20.53 13.17 -23.11
N LYS A 144 -19.73 12.29 -23.69
CA LYS A 144 -18.27 12.23 -23.53
C LYS A 144 -17.59 13.51 -24.05
N ASN A 145 -18.07 14.06 -25.16
CA ASN A 145 -17.47 15.22 -25.85
C ASN A 145 -18.10 16.58 -25.47
N ILE A 146 -19.16 16.63 -24.66
CA ILE A 146 -19.71 17.90 -24.16
C ILE A 146 -18.66 18.59 -23.25
N PRO A 147 -18.27 19.85 -23.55
CA PRO A 147 -17.36 20.63 -22.72
C PRO A 147 -17.95 20.86 -21.32
N GLU A 148 -17.10 20.82 -20.28
CA GLU A 148 -17.53 21.16 -18.93
C GLU A 148 -17.72 22.68 -18.83
N MET A 149 -18.97 23.15 -18.60
CA MET A 149 -19.27 24.59 -18.50
C MET A 149 -18.81 25.24 -17.19
N TYR A 150 -18.50 24.47 -16.15
CA TYR A 150 -18.03 24.96 -14.85
C TYR A 150 -17.01 23.98 -14.26
N ASP A 151 -15.86 24.49 -13.81
CA ASP A 151 -14.77 23.64 -13.33
C ASP A 151 -14.89 23.27 -11.83
N SER A 152 -15.75 23.96 -11.07
CA SER A 152 -15.87 23.78 -9.62
C SER A 152 -16.52 22.44 -9.23
N TYR A 153 -16.00 21.83 -8.17
CA TYR A 153 -16.57 20.67 -7.47
C TYR A 153 -17.43 21.06 -6.27
N ASP A 154 -17.57 22.35 -6.00
CA ASP A 154 -18.32 22.81 -4.83
C ASP A 154 -19.81 22.50 -5.00
N ASP A 155 -20.40 21.99 -3.91
CA ASP A 155 -21.83 21.67 -3.77
C ASP A 155 -22.36 20.57 -4.71
N ARG A 156 -21.45 19.74 -5.23
CA ARG A 156 -21.78 18.52 -5.98
C ARG A 156 -21.97 17.32 -5.06
N SER A 157 -22.84 16.38 -5.46
CA SER A 157 -23.01 15.11 -4.75
C SER A 157 -21.80 14.18 -4.96
N PHE A 158 -21.67 13.15 -4.13
CA PHE A 158 -20.60 12.15 -4.27
C PHE A 158 -20.64 11.46 -5.64
N GLU A 159 -21.84 11.07 -6.09
CA GLU A 159 -22.10 10.41 -7.36
C GLU A 159 -21.77 11.30 -8.55
N GLU A 160 -22.08 12.60 -8.48
CA GLU A 160 -21.77 13.56 -9.54
C GLU A 160 -20.26 13.74 -9.72
N ILE A 161 -19.51 13.87 -8.62
CA ILE A 161 -18.05 13.99 -8.67
C ILE A 161 -17.43 12.69 -9.20
N LEU A 162 -17.92 11.54 -8.73
CA LEU A 162 -17.43 10.23 -9.14
C LEU A 162 -17.67 9.98 -10.65
N ASP A 163 -18.87 10.29 -11.16
CA ASP A 163 -19.19 10.15 -12.58
C ASP A 163 -18.41 11.13 -13.46
N ARG A 164 -18.14 12.34 -12.96
CA ARG A 164 -17.27 13.32 -13.63
C ARG A 164 -15.83 12.81 -13.75
N GLU A 165 -15.24 12.27 -12.69
CA GLU A 165 -13.90 11.69 -12.76
C GLU A 165 -13.87 10.44 -13.64
N ALA A 166 -14.95 9.65 -13.68
CA ALA A 166 -15.09 8.54 -14.64
C ALA A 166 -15.14 9.03 -16.09
N LYS A 167 -15.84 10.13 -16.38
CA LYS A 167 -15.82 10.77 -17.71
C LYS A 167 -14.39 11.18 -18.09
N ARG A 168 -13.65 11.81 -17.18
CA ARG A 168 -12.26 12.23 -17.41
C ARG A 168 -11.37 11.02 -17.70
N LEU A 169 -11.50 9.95 -16.93
CA LEU A 169 -10.75 8.71 -17.14
C LEU A 169 -11.03 8.08 -18.51
N VAL A 170 -12.29 8.04 -18.94
CA VAL A 170 -12.68 7.51 -20.26
C VAL A 170 -12.15 8.38 -21.42
N ASN A 171 -11.85 9.65 -21.16
CA ASN A 171 -11.23 10.57 -22.10
C ASN A 171 -9.69 10.50 -22.10
N ASP A 172 -9.06 9.90 -21.08
CA ASP A 172 -7.61 9.75 -21.00
C ASP A 172 -7.13 8.54 -21.80
N MET A 173 -6.80 8.78 -23.07
CA MET A 173 -6.28 7.73 -23.97
C MET A 173 -4.91 7.21 -23.54
N SER A 174 -4.08 8.01 -22.86
CA SER A 174 -2.78 7.58 -22.34
C SER A 174 -2.99 6.52 -21.26
N PHE A 175 -3.85 6.83 -20.28
CA PHE A 175 -4.22 5.88 -19.23
C PHE A 175 -4.84 4.62 -19.81
N LEU A 176 -5.84 4.73 -20.68
CA LEU A 176 -6.53 3.57 -21.26
C LEU A 176 -5.57 2.67 -22.05
N ASN A 177 -4.63 3.25 -22.80
CA ASN A 177 -3.60 2.48 -23.49
C ASN A 177 -2.64 1.78 -22.52
N SER A 178 -2.29 2.44 -21.40
CA SER A 178 -1.40 1.86 -20.38
C SER A 178 -1.96 0.60 -19.71
N ILE A 179 -3.29 0.44 -19.65
CA ILE A 179 -3.94 -0.70 -19.00
C ILE A 179 -4.47 -1.75 -19.99
N ASN A 180 -4.42 -1.50 -21.31
CA ASN A 180 -5.04 -2.39 -22.30
C ASN A 180 -4.37 -3.76 -22.38
N SER A 181 -3.06 -3.85 -22.13
CA SER A 181 -2.28 -5.09 -22.13
C SER A 181 -2.35 -5.86 -20.81
N GLU A 182 -2.93 -5.25 -19.76
CA GLU A 182 -3.00 -5.85 -18.43
C GLU A 182 -4.16 -6.86 -18.32
N ASP A 183 -4.04 -7.80 -17.39
CA ASP A 183 -5.12 -8.73 -17.09
C ASP A 183 -6.35 -8.00 -16.50
N ARG A 184 -7.49 -8.69 -16.43
CA ARG A 184 -8.75 -8.07 -15.95
C ARG A 184 -8.62 -7.52 -14.52
N ASN A 185 -7.98 -8.25 -13.61
CA ASN A 185 -7.86 -7.80 -12.22
C ASN A 185 -7.05 -6.52 -12.17
N ARG A 186 -5.90 -6.51 -12.84
CA ARG A 186 -5.05 -5.33 -12.89
C ARG A 186 -5.78 -4.11 -13.48
N ARG A 187 -6.55 -4.28 -14.54
CA ARG A 187 -7.39 -3.21 -15.12
C ARG A 187 -8.42 -2.66 -14.13
N ILE A 188 -9.14 -3.52 -13.42
CA ILE A 188 -10.10 -3.10 -12.38
C ILE A 188 -9.38 -2.30 -11.29
N PHE A 189 -8.27 -2.84 -10.78
CA PHE A 189 -7.44 -2.19 -9.78
C PHE A 189 -6.99 -0.79 -10.21
N ARG A 190 -6.46 -0.64 -11.42
CA ARG A 190 -5.96 0.65 -11.92
C ARG A 190 -7.08 1.68 -12.08
N VAL A 191 -8.25 1.26 -12.59
CA VAL A 191 -9.43 2.14 -12.71
C VAL A 191 -9.92 2.57 -11.32
N THR A 192 -10.08 1.62 -10.39
CA THR A 192 -10.54 1.92 -9.03
C THR A 192 -9.55 2.79 -8.28
N SER A 193 -8.25 2.50 -8.37
CA SER A 193 -7.18 3.30 -7.76
C SER A 193 -7.18 4.73 -8.29
N TYR A 194 -7.26 4.91 -9.62
CA TYR A 194 -7.36 6.22 -10.24
C TYR A 194 -8.53 7.03 -9.65
N LEU A 195 -9.75 6.46 -9.68
CA LEU A 195 -10.94 7.17 -9.21
C LEU A 195 -10.84 7.49 -7.72
N ALA A 196 -10.42 6.53 -6.89
CA ALA A 196 -10.31 6.74 -5.46
C ALA A 196 -9.27 7.82 -5.11
N ASN A 197 -8.09 7.76 -5.71
CA ASN A 197 -7.04 8.76 -5.52
C ASN A 197 -7.52 10.16 -5.91
N ARG A 198 -8.20 10.30 -7.06
CA ARG A 198 -8.78 11.58 -7.50
C ARG A 198 -9.84 12.11 -6.54
N MET A 199 -10.77 11.26 -6.11
CA MET A 199 -11.84 11.64 -5.17
C MET A 199 -11.27 12.07 -3.82
N ILE A 200 -10.33 11.32 -3.24
CA ILE A 200 -9.69 11.68 -1.96
C ILE A 200 -8.94 13.00 -2.11
N TYR A 201 -8.20 13.20 -3.20
CA TYR A 201 -7.52 14.47 -3.46
C TYR A 201 -8.50 15.64 -3.54
N ILE A 202 -9.61 15.51 -4.28
CA ILE A 202 -10.64 16.56 -4.42
C ILE A 202 -11.19 16.96 -3.05
N TYR A 203 -11.65 15.99 -2.25
CA TYR A 203 -12.22 16.29 -0.94
C TYR A 203 -11.20 16.80 0.07
N THR A 204 -9.96 16.30 0.02
CA THR A 204 -8.87 16.81 0.87
C THR A 204 -8.54 18.25 0.50
N ASN A 205 -8.49 18.59 -0.79
CA ASN A 205 -8.26 19.96 -1.24
C ASN A 205 -9.39 20.90 -0.82
N GLN A 206 -10.65 20.44 -0.87
CA GLN A 206 -11.78 21.21 -0.36
C GLN A 206 -11.68 21.41 1.16
N LEU A 207 -11.24 20.38 1.90
CA LEU A 207 -11.10 20.41 3.36
C LEU A 207 -10.04 21.44 3.80
N LEU A 208 -8.90 21.48 3.10
CA LEU A 208 -7.80 22.42 3.40
C LEU A 208 -8.13 23.88 3.08
N LYS A 209 -9.17 24.13 2.27
CA LYS A 209 -9.62 25.48 1.92
C LYS A 209 -10.75 26.00 2.82
N ILE A 210 -11.20 25.21 3.79
CA ILE A 210 -12.28 25.63 4.69
C ILE A 210 -11.82 26.78 5.59
N PRO A 211 -12.55 27.91 5.66
CA PRO A 211 -12.26 28.99 6.60
C PRO A 211 -12.40 28.52 8.06
N SER A 212 -11.50 28.98 8.92
CA SER A 212 -11.48 28.63 10.35
C SER A 212 -12.73 29.07 11.13
N SER A 213 -13.54 30.00 10.61
CA SER A 213 -14.58 30.72 11.38
C SER A 213 -16.01 30.19 11.25
N ASN A 214 -16.32 29.11 10.51
CA ASN A 214 -17.64 28.43 10.58
C ASN A 214 -17.70 27.06 9.84
N GLY A 215 -16.62 26.29 9.90
CA GLY A 215 -16.42 25.13 9.01
C GLY A 215 -16.94 23.76 9.48
N ILE A 216 -17.36 23.59 10.75
CA ILE A 216 -17.49 22.24 11.37
C ILE A 216 -18.41 21.29 10.59
N PHE A 217 -19.61 21.74 10.20
CA PHE A 217 -20.52 20.88 9.42
C PHE A 217 -19.96 20.52 8.04
N ARG A 218 -19.28 21.46 7.38
CA ARG A 218 -18.63 21.19 6.09
C ARG A 218 -17.44 20.25 6.25
N ILE A 219 -16.66 20.38 7.32
CA ILE A 219 -15.57 19.47 7.68
C ILE A 219 -16.12 18.05 7.84
N LEU A 220 -17.19 17.86 8.64
CA LEU A 220 -17.81 16.54 8.83
C LEU A 220 -18.35 15.96 7.52
N GLN A 221 -18.97 16.78 6.67
CA GLN A 221 -19.45 16.35 5.35
C GLN A 221 -18.31 15.87 4.46
N LEU A 222 -17.20 16.61 4.36
CA LEU A 222 -16.05 16.23 3.56
C LEU A 222 -15.33 15.00 4.11
N LEU A 223 -15.20 14.88 5.43
CA LEU A 223 -14.65 13.69 6.09
C LEU A 223 -15.52 12.45 5.81
N ASN A 224 -16.85 12.60 5.82
CA ASN A 224 -17.76 11.52 5.45
C ASN A 224 -17.57 11.11 3.98
N SER A 225 -17.44 12.08 3.06
CA SER A 225 -17.16 11.80 1.66
C SER A 225 -15.83 11.06 1.46
N ILE A 226 -14.76 11.49 2.14
CA ILE A 226 -13.47 10.76 2.17
C ILE A 226 -13.68 9.35 2.71
N GLY A 227 -14.44 9.20 3.80
CA GLY A 227 -14.82 7.91 4.37
C GLY A 227 -15.56 7.01 3.38
N MET A 228 -16.47 7.55 2.57
CA MET A 228 -17.14 6.80 1.50
C MET A 228 -16.18 6.34 0.42
N VAL A 229 -15.18 7.14 0.04
CA VAL A 229 -14.13 6.68 -0.88
C VAL A 229 -13.35 5.52 -0.27
N HIS A 230 -12.95 5.62 1.01
CA HIS A 230 -12.27 4.53 1.71
C HIS A 230 -13.15 3.27 1.82
N LEU A 231 -14.46 3.42 2.02
CA LEU A 231 -15.40 2.31 2.01
C LEU A 231 -15.45 1.65 0.63
N LEU A 232 -15.49 2.44 -0.44
CA LEU A 232 -15.47 1.94 -1.83
C LEU A 232 -14.21 1.12 -2.13
N ILE A 233 -13.05 1.52 -1.59
CA ILE A 233 -11.77 0.78 -1.77
C ILE A 233 -11.44 -0.21 -0.65
N SER A 234 -12.31 -0.35 0.35
CA SER A 234 -12.11 -1.27 1.47
C SER A 234 -11.92 -2.73 1.06
N PRO A 235 -12.47 -3.26 -0.05
CA PRO A 235 -12.15 -4.62 -0.51
C PRO A 235 -10.66 -4.84 -0.71
N TYR A 236 -9.89 -3.84 -1.16
CA TYR A 236 -8.44 -3.95 -1.25
C TYR A 236 -7.81 -3.99 0.14
N TYR A 237 -8.18 -3.08 1.04
CA TYR A 237 -7.65 -3.06 2.42
C TYR A 237 -7.89 -4.39 3.13
N VAL A 238 -9.10 -4.93 3.05
CA VAL A 238 -9.46 -6.23 3.62
C VAL A 238 -8.64 -7.35 2.98
N SER A 239 -8.45 -7.31 1.67
CA SER A 239 -7.72 -8.36 0.96
C SER A 239 -6.24 -8.37 1.30
N PHE A 240 -5.57 -7.20 1.31
CA PHE A 240 -4.18 -7.09 1.75
C PHE A 240 -4.04 -7.52 3.22
N PHE A 241 -4.90 -7.01 4.11
CA PHE A 241 -4.89 -7.40 5.52
C PHE A 241 -5.04 -8.91 5.73
N HIS A 242 -6.02 -9.52 5.07
CA HIS A 242 -6.29 -10.95 5.24
C HIS A 242 -5.15 -11.84 4.74
N GLN A 243 -4.41 -11.42 3.70
CA GLN A 243 -3.28 -12.20 3.19
C GLN A 243 -2.04 -12.09 4.08
N HIS A 244 -1.92 -11.03 4.88
CA HIS A 244 -0.73 -10.79 5.70
C HIS A 244 -0.88 -11.17 7.17
N ARG A 245 -2.11 -11.27 7.69
CA ARG A 245 -2.40 -11.50 9.12
C ARG A 245 -1.75 -12.74 9.75
N SER A 246 -1.32 -13.71 8.94
CA SER A 246 -0.83 -15.00 9.43
C SER A 246 0.70 -15.12 9.35
N LYS A 247 1.44 -14.05 9.03
CA LYS A 247 2.92 -14.09 8.93
C LYS A 247 3.59 -14.66 10.18
N ARG A 248 3.13 -14.26 11.37
CA ARG A 248 3.64 -14.78 12.65
C ARG A 248 3.40 -16.28 12.80
N LEU A 249 2.19 -16.76 12.45
CA LEU A 249 1.86 -18.18 12.48
C LEU A 249 2.73 -18.98 11.49
N MET A 250 2.89 -18.45 10.28
CA MET A 250 3.72 -19.06 9.24
C MET A 250 5.18 -19.17 9.68
N SER A 251 5.74 -18.12 10.28
CA SER A 251 7.10 -18.14 10.84
C SER A 251 7.23 -19.19 11.95
N GLY A 252 6.25 -19.28 12.86
CA GLY A 252 6.20 -20.31 13.89
C GLY A 252 6.13 -21.74 13.34
N LEU A 253 5.36 -21.95 12.26
CA LEU A 253 5.29 -23.24 11.57
C LEU A 253 6.61 -23.60 10.91
N LYS A 254 7.27 -22.65 10.22
CA LYS A 254 8.59 -22.88 9.64
C LYS A 254 9.60 -23.34 10.68
N GLY A 255 9.64 -22.66 11.83
CA GLY A 255 10.51 -23.04 12.94
C GLY A 255 10.21 -24.44 13.50
N ARG A 256 8.93 -24.78 13.69
CA ARG A 256 8.52 -26.10 14.22
C ARG A 256 8.84 -27.28 13.30
N PHE A 257 8.78 -27.06 11.98
CA PHE A 257 9.05 -28.09 10.98
C PHE A 257 10.49 -28.04 10.43
N GLY A 258 11.38 -27.23 11.01
CA GLY A 258 12.76 -27.09 10.55
C GLY A 258 12.87 -26.53 9.12
N LEU A 259 11.86 -25.81 8.66
CA LEU A 259 11.79 -25.20 7.32
C LEU A 259 12.39 -23.79 7.29
N ASN A 260 13.19 -23.45 8.29
CA ASN A 260 13.98 -22.23 8.29
C ASN A 260 15.11 -22.40 7.27
N GLY A 261 14.82 -22.17 6.00
CA GLY A 261 15.86 -21.86 5.01
C GLY A 261 16.63 -20.61 5.45
N SER A 262 17.82 -20.39 4.85
CA SER A 262 18.64 -19.19 5.01
C SER A 262 17.74 -17.97 5.18
N GLY A 263 17.80 -17.31 6.34
CA GLY A 263 16.90 -16.21 6.69
C GLY A 263 16.74 -15.27 5.50
N GLY A 264 15.49 -15.06 5.06
CA GLY A 264 15.23 -14.23 3.89
C GLY A 264 15.96 -12.89 4.03
N CYS A 265 16.57 -12.42 2.93
CA CYS A 265 17.26 -11.14 2.90
C CYS A 265 16.29 -10.05 3.38
N GLU A 266 16.68 -9.30 4.40
CA GLU A 266 15.85 -8.21 4.92
C GLU A 266 15.78 -7.10 3.87
N LYS A 267 14.62 -6.98 3.24
CA LYS A 267 14.31 -5.92 2.27
C LYS A 267 13.57 -4.79 2.95
N THR A 268 14.21 -3.63 3.04
CA THR A 268 13.70 -2.44 3.74
C THR A 268 13.17 -1.40 2.76
N VAL A 269 12.01 -0.83 3.06
CA VAL A 269 11.49 0.37 2.39
C VAL A 269 11.49 1.55 3.35
N LEU A 270 12.03 2.67 2.91
CA LEU A 270 12.03 3.94 3.65
C LEU A 270 11.09 4.93 2.98
N PHE A 271 10.16 5.51 3.73
CA PHE A 271 9.23 6.53 3.26
C PHE A 271 9.70 7.92 3.67
N THR A 272 9.69 8.87 2.74
CA THR A 272 10.05 10.26 3.02
C THR A 272 9.24 11.24 2.19
N ASP A 273 8.79 12.32 2.84
CA ASP A 273 8.20 13.48 2.17
C ASP A 273 9.28 14.44 1.63
N THR A 274 10.56 14.16 1.89
CA THR A 274 11.69 15.02 1.48
C THR A 274 12.87 14.22 0.94
N ILE A 275 13.35 14.59 -0.24
CA ILE A 275 14.51 13.96 -0.90
C ILE A 275 15.24 14.91 -1.86
N ASN A 276 14.50 15.86 -2.44
CA ASN A 276 15.01 16.81 -3.42
C ASN A 276 15.38 18.16 -2.78
N GLU A 277 14.84 18.45 -1.61
CA GLU A 277 15.04 19.69 -0.87
C GLU A 277 16.46 19.76 -0.29
N ILE A 278 16.97 20.98 -0.11
CA ILE A 278 18.27 21.23 0.51
C ILE A 278 18.08 21.27 2.03
N ASN A 279 17.99 20.09 2.65
CA ASN A 279 17.90 19.97 4.10
C ASN A 279 18.71 18.77 4.64
N GLY A 280 18.89 18.72 5.96
CA GLY A 280 19.65 17.66 6.62
C GLY A 280 19.04 16.26 6.49
N VAL A 281 17.72 16.17 6.31
CA VAL A 281 17.00 14.89 6.13
C VAL A 281 17.34 14.29 4.77
N ALA A 282 17.18 15.04 3.69
CA ALA A 282 17.52 14.61 2.34
C ALA A 282 18.98 14.17 2.20
N ILE A 283 19.91 14.91 2.83
CA ILE A 283 21.33 14.52 2.87
C ILE A 283 21.53 13.19 3.59
N THR A 284 20.84 12.99 4.72
CA THR A 284 20.92 11.75 5.50
C THR A 284 20.42 10.56 4.67
N ILE A 285 19.27 10.71 4.01
CA ILE A 285 18.67 9.64 3.20
C ILE A 285 19.56 9.28 2.00
N LYS A 286 20.12 10.27 1.29
CA LYS A 286 21.06 10.02 0.19
C LYS A 286 22.28 9.22 0.66
N LYS A 287 22.85 9.57 1.81
CA LYS A 287 23.94 8.79 2.42
C LYS A 287 23.52 7.39 2.83
N LEU A 288 22.27 7.19 3.31
CA LEU A 288 21.74 5.86 3.62
C LEU A 288 21.65 4.99 2.37
N ILE A 289 21.21 5.54 1.23
CA ILE A 289 21.16 4.84 -0.06
C ILE A 289 22.58 4.43 -0.51
N GLU A 290 23.56 5.33 -0.42
CA GLU A 290 24.95 5.01 -0.79
C GLU A 290 25.55 3.94 0.15
N THR A 291 25.28 4.07 1.45
CA THR A 291 25.77 3.13 2.47
C THR A 291 25.10 1.76 2.32
N SER A 292 23.82 1.69 1.96
CA SER A 292 23.13 0.42 1.76
C SER A 292 23.73 -0.34 0.57
N LYS A 293 24.00 0.35 -0.54
CA LYS A 293 24.68 -0.23 -1.72
C LYS A 293 26.05 -0.79 -1.37
N THR A 294 26.87 -0.04 -0.63
CA THR A 294 28.23 -0.48 -0.25
C THR A 294 28.23 -1.63 0.75
N ARG A 295 27.21 -1.74 1.60
CA ARG A 295 27.08 -2.81 2.60
C ARG A 295 26.25 -4.01 2.14
N GLY A 296 25.71 -3.99 0.93
CA GLY A 296 24.84 -5.04 0.41
C GLY A 296 23.49 -5.14 1.14
N VAL A 297 23.01 -4.03 1.69
CA VAL A 297 21.68 -3.96 2.34
C VAL A 297 20.64 -3.56 1.29
N GLU A 298 19.55 -4.31 1.21
CA GLU A 298 18.43 -3.99 0.33
C GLU A 298 17.58 -2.86 0.91
N LEU A 299 17.80 -1.64 0.42
CA LEU A 299 17.05 -0.45 0.78
C LEU A 299 16.48 0.21 -0.47
N THR A 300 15.17 0.45 -0.44
CA THR A 300 14.47 1.30 -1.41
C THR A 300 13.83 2.48 -0.70
N VAL A 301 14.03 3.69 -1.22
CA VAL A 301 13.38 4.90 -0.71
C VAL A 301 12.14 5.20 -1.55
N VAL A 302 10.98 5.26 -0.92
CA VAL A 302 9.71 5.68 -1.54
C VAL A 302 9.49 7.16 -1.25
N THR A 303 9.23 7.91 -2.32
CA THR A 303 8.92 9.35 -2.30
C THR A 303 7.74 9.65 -3.23
N CYS A 304 7.16 10.84 -3.10
CA CYS A 304 6.07 11.31 -3.96
C CYS A 304 6.33 12.75 -4.42
N ASN A 305 6.33 12.99 -5.72
CA ASN A 305 6.48 14.33 -6.30
C ASN A 305 5.82 14.41 -7.70
N ASN A 306 5.91 15.56 -8.37
CA ASN A 306 5.26 15.77 -9.67
C ASN A 306 5.97 15.11 -10.88
N GLN A 307 7.15 14.50 -10.68
CA GLN A 307 7.82 13.72 -11.73
C GLN A 307 7.05 12.42 -11.99
N GLU A 308 7.23 11.86 -13.17
CA GLU A 308 6.62 10.58 -13.53
C GLU A 308 7.04 9.46 -12.56
N THR A 309 6.15 8.49 -12.37
CA THR A 309 6.42 7.33 -11.53
C THR A 309 7.59 6.54 -12.12
N GLY A 310 8.60 6.24 -11.31
CA GLY A 310 9.79 5.56 -11.78
C GLY A 310 10.75 5.18 -10.66
N ALA A 311 11.50 4.10 -10.90
CA ALA A 311 12.56 3.65 -10.02
C ALA A 311 13.94 4.05 -10.59
N GLY A 312 14.82 4.55 -9.74
CA GLY A 312 16.18 4.93 -10.11
C GLY A 312 17.06 5.14 -8.88
N ASP A 313 18.31 4.67 -8.93
CA ASP A 313 19.31 4.88 -7.89
C ASP A 313 18.94 4.47 -6.46
N GLY A 314 18.00 3.54 -6.28
CA GLY A 314 17.50 3.13 -4.95
C GLY A 314 16.33 3.96 -4.46
N ILE A 315 15.75 4.80 -5.33
CA ILE A 315 14.56 5.61 -5.08
C ILE A 315 13.43 5.11 -6.00
N MET A 316 12.24 4.93 -5.44
CA MET A 316 10.99 4.74 -6.16
C MET A 316 10.14 6.01 -5.97
N ASN A 317 10.03 6.82 -7.02
CA ASN A 317 9.14 7.96 -7.05
C ASN A 317 7.75 7.54 -7.52
N PHE A 318 6.72 7.99 -6.80
CA PHE A 318 5.34 7.95 -7.27
C PHE A 318 4.92 9.33 -7.72
N LYS A 319 4.34 9.41 -8.92
CA LYS A 319 3.72 10.64 -9.40
C LYS A 319 2.60 11.05 -8.47
N SER A 320 2.66 12.29 -8.01
CA SER A 320 1.66 12.90 -7.16
C SER A 320 0.32 12.99 -7.86
N VAL A 321 -0.76 12.64 -7.16
CA VAL A 321 -2.14 12.81 -7.64
C VAL A 321 -2.51 14.29 -7.72
N GLY A 322 -1.89 15.09 -6.86
CA GLY A 322 -1.95 16.54 -6.80
C GLY A 322 -1.11 17.06 -5.64
N GLU A 323 -1.09 18.36 -5.44
CA GLU A 323 -0.31 18.99 -4.38
C GLU A 323 -1.18 19.96 -3.59
N PHE A 324 -0.83 20.14 -2.31
CA PHE A 324 -1.44 21.13 -1.46
C PHE A 324 -0.39 22.13 -1.00
N ALA A 325 -0.75 23.41 -1.02
CA ALA A 325 0.00 24.43 -0.31
C ALA A 325 -0.67 24.60 1.07
N ILE A 326 0.15 24.64 2.12
CA ILE A 326 -0.35 25.04 3.44
C ILE A 326 -0.55 26.57 3.40
N PRO A 327 -1.75 27.11 3.70
CA PRO A 327 -1.99 28.55 3.63
C PRO A 327 -0.99 29.39 4.44
N GLU A 328 -0.59 28.89 5.61
CA GLU A 328 0.37 29.50 6.52
C GLU A 328 1.82 29.37 6.03
N TYR A 329 2.11 28.42 5.13
CA TYR A 329 3.43 28.23 4.56
C TYR A 329 3.38 27.75 3.09
N PRO A 330 3.06 28.66 2.14
CA PRO A 330 2.79 28.31 0.74
C PRO A 330 3.99 27.72 -0.01
N GLU A 331 5.21 27.95 0.50
CA GLU A 331 6.45 27.40 -0.04
C GLU A 331 6.57 25.89 0.21
N LEU A 332 5.93 25.37 1.26
CA LEU A 332 5.84 23.94 1.52
C LEU A 332 4.67 23.35 0.77
N ARG A 333 5.00 22.66 -0.33
CA ARG A 333 4.04 21.88 -1.10
C ARG A 333 4.05 20.43 -0.62
N LEU A 334 2.89 19.96 -0.17
CA LEU A 334 2.68 18.57 0.20
C LEU A 334 2.14 17.79 -1.00
N HIS A 335 2.84 16.73 -1.38
CA HIS A 335 2.45 15.87 -2.49
C HIS A 335 1.55 14.73 -2.02
N PHE A 336 0.39 14.56 -2.65
CA PHE A 336 -0.56 13.50 -2.32
C PHE A 336 -0.23 12.20 -3.08
N PRO A 337 0.19 11.12 -2.39
CA PRO A 337 0.59 9.87 -3.04
C PRO A 337 -0.62 9.06 -3.52
N PRO A 338 -0.42 8.25 -4.58
CA PRO A 338 -1.42 7.27 -5.00
C PRO A 338 -1.43 6.07 -4.02
N VAL A 339 -2.29 6.11 -3.02
CA VAL A 339 -2.28 5.20 -1.85
C VAL A 339 -2.29 3.72 -2.25
N LEU A 340 -3.24 3.31 -3.10
CA LEU A 340 -3.36 1.90 -3.49
C LEU A 340 -2.18 1.43 -4.36
N ASP A 341 -1.70 2.27 -5.27
CA ASP A 341 -0.55 1.93 -6.12
C ASP A 341 0.72 1.71 -5.30
N VAL A 342 0.91 2.46 -4.21
CA VAL A 342 2.01 2.25 -3.26
C VAL A 342 1.85 0.92 -2.52
N VAL A 343 0.65 0.60 -2.01
CA VAL A 343 0.37 -0.68 -1.33
C VAL A 343 0.67 -1.86 -2.26
N ASP A 344 0.18 -1.79 -3.50
CA ASP A 344 0.36 -2.82 -4.52
C ASP A 344 1.82 -2.92 -5.02
N TYR A 345 2.58 -1.82 -5.04
CA TYR A 345 4.03 -1.87 -5.26
C TYR A 345 4.74 -2.60 -4.12
N LEU A 346 4.42 -2.27 -2.87
CA LEU A 346 5.05 -2.89 -1.71
C LEU A 346 4.80 -4.40 -1.65
N GLU A 347 3.59 -4.84 -2.03
CA GLU A 347 3.26 -6.26 -2.12
C GLU A 347 4.08 -6.99 -3.18
N ARG A 348 4.17 -6.43 -4.38
CA ARG A 348 4.92 -7.06 -5.50
C ARG A 348 6.42 -7.12 -5.24
N GLU A 349 6.95 -6.12 -4.56
CA GLU A 349 8.38 -6.08 -4.22
C GLU A 349 8.74 -6.94 -3.01
N GLY A 350 7.77 -7.34 -2.18
CA GLY A 350 8.00 -8.22 -1.03
C GLY A 350 8.82 -7.59 0.09
N PHE A 351 8.57 -6.32 0.42
CA PHE A 351 9.26 -5.66 1.53
C PHE A 351 8.95 -6.31 2.89
N THR A 352 9.96 -6.32 3.77
CA THR A 352 9.92 -7.01 5.07
C THR A 352 10.10 -6.08 6.26
N ARG A 353 10.55 -4.84 6.03
CA ARG A 353 10.68 -3.79 7.03
C ARG A 353 10.29 -2.43 6.45
N ILE A 354 9.58 -1.63 7.22
CA ILE A 354 9.22 -0.25 6.87
C ILE A 354 9.97 0.72 7.79
N HIS A 355 10.47 1.81 7.21
CA HIS A 355 11.03 2.93 7.95
C HIS A 355 10.35 4.24 7.53
N ALA A 356 9.74 4.97 8.47
CA ALA A 356 9.20 6.31 8.22
C ALA A 356 10.23 7.37 8.58
N SER A 357 10.79 8.07 7.58
CA SER A 357 11.77 9.12 7.81
C SER A 357 11.14 10.47 8.13
N THR A 358 9.87 10.66 7.78
CA THR A 358 9.11 11.88 8.02
C THR A 358 7.72 11.53 8.55
N PRO A 359 7.13 12.36 9.43
CA PRO A 359 5.77 12.17 9.92
C PRO A 359 4.72 12.86 9.02
N GLY A 360 5.02 13.10 7.74
CA GLY A 360 4.10 13.73 6.79
C GLY A 360 3.15 12.72 6.14
N ILE A 361 2.71 13.03 4.91
CA ILE A 361 1.72 12.19 4.20
C ILE A 361 2.32 10.82 3.89
N LEU A 362 3.60 10.76 3.49
CA LEU A 362 4.27 9.47 3.28
C LEU A 362 4.54 8.72 4.58
N GLY A 363 4.76 9.42 5.69
CA GLY A 363 4.84 8.80 7.01
C GLY A 363 3.53 8.12 7.41
N LEU A 364 2.40 8.82 7.22
CA LEU A 364 1.07 8.26 7.46
C LEU A 364 0.75 7.09 6.52
N LEU A 365 1.19 7.16 5.26
CA LEU A 365 1.07 6.05 4.32
C LEU A 365 1.91 4.85 4.76
N ALA A 366 3.15 5.07 5.21
CA ALA A 366 4.00 4.02 5.76
C ALA A 366 3.32 3.32 6.95
N LEU A 367 2.72 4.12 7.85
CA LEU A 367 1.95 3.60 8.98
C LEU A 367 0.75 2.78 8.51
N LEU A 368 -0.07 3.30 7.59
CA LEU A 368 -1.21 2.57 7.02
C LEU A 368 -0.77 1.22 6.44
N VAL A 369 0.27 1.24 5.60
CA VAL A 369 0.76 0.02 4.95
C VAL A 369 1.32 -0.98 5.97
N SER A 370 2.03 -0.51 7.00
CA SER A 370 2.55 -1.39 8.06
C SER A 370 1.45 -2.19 8.74
N LYS A 371 0.29 -1.56 9.02
CA LYS A 371 -0.86 -2.22 9.66
C LYS A 371 -1.62 -3.11 8.68
N LEU A 372 -1.74 -2.70 7.41
CA LEU A 372 -2.38 -3.53 6.38
C LEU A 372 -1.57 -4.78 6.04
N MET A 373 -0.24 -4.71 6.05
CA MET A 373 0.62 -5.79 5.57
C MET A 373 1.36 -6.54 6.68
N ASP A 374 1.07 -6.23 7.95
CA ASP A 374 1.74 -6.80 9.13
C ASP A 374 3.27 -6.77 8.97
N ILE A 375 3.81 -5.57 8.66
CA ILE A 375 5.24 -5.33 8.48
C ILE A 375 5.74 -4.45 9.63
N PRO A 376 6.82 -4.85 10.34
CA PRO A 376 7.42 -4.02 11.39
C PRO A 376 7.80 -2.63 10.87
N ILE A 377 7.50 -1.61 11.66
CA ILE A 377 7.70 -0.21 11.31
C ILE A 377 8.57 0.50 12.35
N SER A 378 9.61 1.15 11.85
CA SER A 378 10.43 2.07 12.63
C SER A 378 10.31 3.48 12.07
N ALA A 379 10.67 4.50 12.85
CA ALA A 379 10.71 5.88 12.37
C ALA A 379 11.95 6.62 12.87
N THR A 380 12.37 7.67 12.17
CA THR A 380 13.40 8.59 12.68
C THR A 380 12.82 9.96 12.97
N TYR A 381 13.07 10.47 14.18
CA TYR A 381 12.72 11.82 14.56
C TYR A 381 13.80 12.81 14.12
N HIS A 382 13.56 13.54 13.03
CA HIS A 382 14.51 14.51 12.49
C HIS A 382 14.20 15.96 12.83
N THR A 383 12.93 16.34 12.80
CA THR A 383 12.47 17.74 12.81
C THR A 383 11.50 17.93 13.97
N ASP A 384 11.75 18.92 14.82
CA ASP A 384 10.85 19.32 15.91
C ASP A 384 9.68 20.15 15.35
N ILE A 385 8.74 19.47 14.69
CA ILE A 385 7.55 20.08 14.08
C ILE A 385 6.77 20.94 15.11
N PRO A 386 6.53 20.50 16.35
CA PRO A 386 5.85 21.33 17.34
C PRO A 386 6.58 22.64 17.62
N GLN A 387 7.92 22.62 17.76
CA GLN A 387 8.70 23.83 17.95
C GLN A 387 8.63 24.76 16.72
N TYR A 388 8.66 24.20 15.50
CA TYR A 388 8.45 24.97 14.27
C TYR A 388 7.07 25.64 14.25
N VAL A 389 6.00 24.90 14.56
CA VAL A 389 4.63 25.43 14.63
C VAL A 389 4.57 26.62 15.58
N LYS A 390 5.07 26.45 16.82
CA LYS A 390 5.13 27.54 17.80
C LYS A 390 5.86 28.77 17.26
N SER A 391 7.03 28.57 16.65
CA SER A 391 7.86 29.67 16.16
C SER A 391 7.23 30.45 15.01
N LEU A 392 6.38 29.79 14.21
CA LEU A 392 5.77 30.37 13.01
C LEU A 392 4.41 31.02 13.30
N THR A 393 3.64 30.45 14.22
CA THR A 393 2.27 30.92 14.51
C THR A 393 2.16 31.73 15.81
N ASP A 394 3.16 31.62 16.68
CA ASP A 394 3.13 32.10 18.08
C ASP A 394 1.90 31.59 18.87
N ASP A 395 1.33 30.46 18.44
CA ASP A 395 0.09 29.90 18.98
C ASP A 395 0.37 28.60 19.76
N VAL A 396 0.20 28.69 21.08
CA VAL A 396 0.40 27.58 22.02
C VAL A 396 -0.62 26.45 21.81
N PHE A 397 -1.84 26.76 21.35
CA PHE A 397 -2.83 25.74 21.05
C PHE A 397 -2.41 24.91 19.82
N LEU A 398 -1.88 25.56 18.79
CA LEU A 398 -1.35 24.88 17.61
C LEU A 398 -0.09 24.06 17.95
N GLU A 399 0.80 24.57 18.79
CA GLU A 399 1.94 23.82 19.32
C GLU A 399 1.51 22.54 20.04
N ASN A 400 0.52 22.64 20.94
CA ASN A 400 0.00 21.48 21.68
C ASN A 400 -0.69 20.47 20.74
N THR A 401 -1.40 20.96 19.73
CA THR A 401 -2.02 20.10 18.71
C THR A 401 -0.96 19.35 17.90
N ALA A 402 0.14 20.01 17.53
CA ALA A 402 1.28 19.39 16.88
C ALA A 402 1.94 18.33 17.79
N TRP A 403 2.10 18.60 19.08
CA TRP A 403 2.59 17.61 20.04
C TRP A 403 1.70 16.37 20.12
N ASN A 404 0.38 16.56 20.21
CA ASN A 404 -0.58 15.44 20.25
C ASN A 404 -0.45 14.56 19.00
N TYR A 405 -0.34 15.18 17.81
CA TYR A 405 -0.12 14.46 16.56
C TYR A 405 1.20 13.68 16.57
N ILE A 406 2.30 14.33 16.97
CA ILE A 406 3.64 13.72 16.99
C ILE A 406 3.67 12.52 17.94
N ILE A 407 3.19 12.68 19.16
CA ILE A 407 3.17 11.59 20.15
C ILE A 407 2.27 10.45 19.67
N TRP A 408 1.09 10.76 19.13
CA TRP A 408 0.24 9.75 18.51
C TRP A 408 0.99 9.00 17.40
N PHE A 409 1.59 9.70 16.43
CA PHE A 409 2.25 9.09 15.28
C PHE A 409 3.40 8.16 15.71
N TYR A 410 4.34 8.67 16.52
CA TYR A 410 5.49 7.89 16.97
C TYR A 410 5.10 6.76 17.95
N SER A 411 4.00 6.90 18.68
CA SER A 411 3.49 5.80 19.52
C SER A 411 3.03 4.58 18.71
N GLN A 412 2.73 4.74 17.41
CA GLN A 412 2.32 3.64 16.55
C GLN A 412 3.49 2.82 16.00
N MET A 413 4.73 3.29 16.21
CA MET A 413 5.96 2.67 15.73
C MET A 413 6.45 1.57 16.68
N ASP A 414 7.15 0.57 16.16
CA ASP A 414 7.84 -0.43 16.97
C ASP A 414 9.11 0.17 17.60
N GLU A 415 9.83 0.99 16.82
CA GLU A 415 11.03 1.71 17.27
C GLU A 415 11.09 3.14 16.71
N VAL A 416 11.62 4.07 17.52
CA VAL A 416 11.78 5.48 17.19
C VAL A 416 13.24 5.89 17.39
N LEU A 417 13.91 6.20 16.30
CA LEU A 417 15.31 6.61 16.28
C LEU A 417 15.42 8.12 16.56
N VAL A 418 16.24 8.50 17.54
CA VAL A 418 16.40 9.90 17.97
C VAL A 418 17.87 10.36 17.91
N PRO A 419 18.15 11.61 17.56
CA PRO A 419 19.51 12.08 17.31
C PRO A 419 20.32 12.37 18.59
N SER A 420 19.65 12.57 19.73
CA SER A 420 20.30 12.98 20.97
C SER A 420 19.50 12.57 22.20
N ARG A 421 20.19 12.52 23.34
CA ARG A 421 19.57 12.28 24.66
C ARG A 421 18.62 13.42 25.07
N SER A 422 18.86 14.64 24.60
CA SER A 422 17.94 15.77 24.85
C SER A 422 16.60 15.54 24.16
N THR A 423 16.62 15.09 22.90
CA THR A 423 15.41 14.76 22.14
C THR A 423 14.67 13.56 22.75
N GLU A 424 15.41 12.55 23.20
CA GLU A 424 14.85 11.41 23.95
C GLU A 424 14.08 11.90 25.18
N ASN A 425 14.72 12.69 26.05
CA ASN A 425 14.09 13.21 27.26
C ASN A 425 12.82 14.02 26.96
N GLN A 426 12.86 14.88 25.93
CA GLN A 426 11.72 15.70 25.50
C GLN A 426 10.53 14.83 25.04
N LEU A 427 10.79 13.79 24.23
CA LEU A 427 9.72 12.88 23.78
C LEU A 427 9.13 12.05 24.91
N VAL A 428 9.97 11.61 25.86
CA VAL A 428 9.53 10.88 27.06
C VAL A 428 8.66 11.78 27.94
N GLU A 429 9.07 13.03 28.18
CA GLU A 429 8.30 14.01 28.96
C GLU A 429 6.93 14.28 28.32
N LYS A 430 6.86 14.28 26.99
CA LYS A 430 5.61 14.45 26.22
C LYS A 430 4.76 13.17 26.11
N GLY A 431 5.25 12.03 26.61
CA GLY A 431 4.47 10.80 26.76
C GLY A 431 4.81 9.65 25.81
N LEU A 432 5.92 9.71 25.06
CA LEU A 432 6.40 8.57 24.28
C LEU A 432 7.07 7.53 25.19
N SER A 433 6.72 6.25 25.03
CA SER A 433 7.31 5.18 25.85
C SER A 433 8.84 5.07 25.62
N PRO A 434 9.68 5.11 26.69
CA PRO A 434 11.14 5.01 26.57
C PRO A 434 11.60 3.72 25.88
N GLU A 435 10.86 2.62 26.03
CA GLU A 435 11.22 1.31 25.48
C GLU A 435 11.25 1.27 23.95
N LYS A 436 10.57 2.22 23.29
CA LYS A 436 10.53 2.38 21.84
C LYS A 436 11.70 3.21 21.31
N ILE A 437 12.32 4.02 22.16
CA ILE A 437 13.32 4.98 21.73
C ILE A 437 14.67 4.28 21.58
N ARG A 438 15.37 4.59 20.48
CA ARG A 438 16.74 4.12 20.21
C ARG A 438 17.60 5.30 19.79
N PRO A 439 18.85 5.41 20.27
CA PRO A 439 19.75 6.46 19.82
C PRO A 439 20.21 6.19 18.38
N LEU A 440 20.10 7.21 17.53
CA LEU A 440 20.72 7.27 16.20
C LEU A 440 21.53 8.57 16.10
N PRO A 441 22.74 8.61 16.67
CA PRO A 441 23.57 9.81 16.62
C PRO A 441 23.88 10.17 15.17
N ARG A 442 23.93 11.48 14.89
CA ARG A 442 24.31 11.98 13.57
C ARG A 442 25.78 11.67 13.31
N TRP A 443 26.09 11.34 12.06
CA TRP A 443 27.45 11.13 11.59
C TRP A 443 27.91 12.28 10.70
N VAL A 444 29.20 12.56 10.76
CA VAL A 444 29.89 13.47 9.86
C VAL A 444 30.90 12.68 9.03
N ASP A 445 31.05 13.03 7.76
CA ASP A 445 32.10 12.45 6.93
C ASP A 445 33.45 13.02 7.37
N THR A 446 34.27 12.20 8.03
CA THR A 446 35.58 12.61 8.56
C THR A 446 36.65 12.78 7.48
N GLY A 447 36.39 12.30 6.26
CA GLY A 447 37.19 12.60 5.08
C GLY A 447 36.94 14.01 4.55
N VAL A 448 35.67 14.45 4.53
CA VAL A 448 35.30 15.82 4.13
C VAL A 448 35.60 16.82 5.25
N PHE A 449 35.15 16.52 6.47
CA PHE A 449 35.31 17.36 7.66
C PHE A 449 36.39 16.77 8.56
N SER A 450 37.61 17.29 8.40
CA SER A 450 38.78 16.90 9.19
C SER A 450 39.43 18.13 9.81
N PRO A 451 39.88 18.08 11.08
CA PRO A 451 40.67 19.14 11.68
C PRO A 451 41.90 19.53 10.85
N VAL A 452 42.47 18.60 10.07
CA VAL A 452 43.62 18.84 9.20
C VAL A 452 43.30 19.80 8.03
N LYS A 453 42.02 19.90 7.65
CA LYS A 453 41.54 20.80 6.58
C LYS A 453 41.12 22.18 7.13
N ARG A 454 41.34 22.46 8.42
CA ARG A 454 41.04 23.75 9.05
C ARG A 454 41.88 24.85 8.39
N ASN A 455 41.22 25.92 7.93
CA ASN A 455 41.88 27.09 7.36
C ASN A 455 41.37 28.34 8.08
N GLU A 456 42.21 28.96 8.90
CA GLU A 456 41.80 30.12 9.70
C GLU A 456 41.55 31.37 8.85
N ALA A 457 42.20 31.48 7.69
CA ALA A 457 42.01 32.60 6.77
C ALA A 457 40.61 32.63 6.14
N MET A 458 39.89 31.50 6.09
CA MET A 458 38.50 31.45 5.64
C MET A 458 37.58 32.27 6.55
N TRP A 459 37.73 32.13 7.87
CA TRP A 459 36.88 32.83 8.85
C TRP A 459 37.02 34.34 8.73
N HIS A 460 38.25 34.83 8.63
CA HIS A 460 38.54 36.25 8.38
C HIS A 460 38.00 36.74 7.03
N ARG A 461 38.05 35.93 5.97
CA ARG A 461 37.56 36.29 4.64
C ARG A 461 36.05 36.54 4.59
N TYR A 462 35.29 35.87 5.45
CA TYR A 462 33.82 35.99 5.51
C TYR A 462 33.33 36.78 6.72
N SER A 463 34.22 37.45 7.46
CA SER A 463 33.88 38.16 8.71
C SER A 463 33.11 37.29 9.71
N LEU A 464 33.48 36.00 9.77
CA LEU A 464 32.92 35.04 10.71
C LEU A 464 33.96 34.82 11.81
N ASN A 465 33.55 34.88 13.08
CA ASN A 465 34.49 34.92 14.21
C ASN A 465 34.85 33.52 14.72
N GLY A 466 34.32 32.46 14.10
CA GLY A 466 34.54 31.08 14.53
C GLY A 466 33.88 30.70 15.86
N GLU A 467 33.06 31.60 16.44
CA GLU A 467 32.21 31.36 17.63
C GLU A 467 30.76 31.09 17.24
#